data_AF-A0A8C2NJ29-F1
#
_entry.id   AF-A0A8C2NJ29-F1
#
_cell.length_a   1.000
_cell.length_b   1.000
_cell.length_c   1.000
_cell.angle_alpha   90.00
_cell.angle_beta   90.00
_cell.angle_gamma   90.00
#
_symmetry.space_group_name_H-M   'P 1'
#
loop_
_entity.id
_entity.type
_entity.pdbx_description
1 polymer ?
#
loop_
_entity_poly.entity_id
_entity_poly.type
_entity_poly.pdbx_seq_one_letter_code
_entity_poly.pdbx_strand_id
1 'polypeptide(L)'
;MRMEKIVLEKVCWKVKATTAFQFLQLYYSLLQENVPHERSSLNFERLEAQLKACYCRIIFSKAKPSVLALSIIALEIQAQKYIELTEGVERLQKHSKDDYSNKKLLKPFSTILSCGFHNIITDLSCEASKHHN
;
A
#
# COMPACT_ATOMS: atom_id res chain seq x y z
N MET A 1 -5.66 31.73 7.10
CA MET A 1 -5.77 30.37 7.69
C MET A 1 -7.22 29.92 7.94
N ARG A 2 -8.22 30.28 7.11
CA ARG A 2 -9.63 29.88 7.35
C ARG A 2 -9.86 28.39 7.09
N MET A 3 -9.27 27.84 6.04
CA MET A 3 -9.41 26.42 5.66
C MET A 3 -8.83 25.47 6.72
N GLU A 4 -7.60 25.74 7.18
CA GLU A 4 -6.93 24.92 8.19
C GLU A 4 -7.74 24.79 9.47
N LYS A 5 -8.31 25.90 9.95
CA LYS A 5 -9.19 25.91 11.13
C LYS A 5 -10.41 25.01 10.93
N ILE A 6 -11.06 25.10 9.77
CA ILE A 6 -12.23 24.25 9.45
C ILE A 6 -11.83 22.78 9.38
N VAL A 7 -10.69 22.44 8.75
CA VAL A 7 -10.22 21.06 8.66
C VAL A 7 -9.94 20.50 10.07
N LEU A 8 -9.25 21.26 10.92
CA LEU A 8 -8.95 20.88 12.30
C LEU A 8 -10.23 20.67 13.13
N GLU A 9 -11.21 21.56 12.98
CA GLU A 9 -12.53 21.41 13.61
C GLU A 9 -13.24 20.14 13.13
N LYS A 10 -13.19 19.82 11.83
CA LYS A 10 -13.84 18.62 11.26
C LYS A 10 -13.21 17.31 11.68
N VAL A 11 -11.90 17.30 11.95
CA VAL A 11 -11.22 16.12 12.50
C VAL A 11 -11.18 16.11 14.02
N CYS A 12 -11.95 16.99 14.69
CA CYS A 12 -11.96 17.14 16.15
C CYS A 12 -10.55 17.30 16.74
N TRP A 13 -9.68 18.04 16.04
CA TRP A 13 -8.27 18.24 16.38
C TRP A 13 -7.43 16.95 16.44
N LYS A 14 -7.98 15.82 16.00
CA LYS A 14 -7.28 14.52 15.94
C LYS A 14 -6.56 14.38 14.61
N VAL A 15 -5.35 14.93 14.55
CA VAL A 15 -4.50 14.94 13.34
C VAL A 15 -3.60 13.71 13.19
N LYS A 16 -3.48 12.88 14.23
CA LYS A 16 -2.67 11.65 14.20
C LYS A 16 -3.54 10.44 13.90
N ALA A 17 -3.22 9.74 12.82
CA ALA A 17 -3.82 8.48 12.43
C ALA A 17 -2.74 7.46 12.10
N THR A 18 -2.98 6.18 12.37
CA THR A 18 -2.10 5.10 11.93
C THR A 18 -2.20 4.97 10.42
N THR A 19 -1.05 5.00 9.73
CA THR A 19 -1.01 4.98 8.26
C THR A 19 -0.54 3.61 7.75
N ALA A 20 -0.86 3.31 6.50
CA ALA A 20 -0.40 2.07 5.88
C ALA A 20 1.12 2.08 5.70
N PHE A 21 1.72 3.27 5.55
CA PHE A 21 3.17 3.44 5.50
C PHE A 21 3.86 2.92 6.76
N GLN A 22 3.31 3.19 7.96
CA GLN A 22 3.87 2.67 9.21
C GLN A 22 3.84 1.14 9.26
N PHE A 23 2.75 0.51 8.80
CA PHE A 23 2.69 -0.95 8.67
C PHE A 23 3.62 -1.49 7.60
N LEU A 24 3.79 -0.76 6.50
CA LEU A 24 4.70 -1.14 5.42
C LEU A 24 6.15 -1.23 5.91
N GLN A 25 6.59 -0.23 6.69
CA GLN A 25 7.90 -0.24 7.35
C GLN A 25 8.04 -1.44 8.31
N LEU A 26 7.04 -1.65 9.17
CA LEU A 26 7.05 -2.75 10.13
C LEU A 26 7.17 -4.13 9.46
N TYR A 27 6.32 -4.39 8.46
CA TYR A 27 6.32 -5.67 7.74
C TYR A 27 7.58 -5.84 6.91
N TYR A 28 8.10 -4.78 6.30
CA TYR A 28 9.37 -4.82 5.58
C TYR A 28 10.52 -5.22 6.49
N SER A 29 10.67 -4.57 7.65
CA SER A 29 11.71 -4.90 8.62
C SER A 29 11.60 -6.35 9.12
N LEU A 30 10.38 -6.81 9.42
CA LEU A 30 10.17 -8.20 9.84
C LEU A 30 10.58 -9.19 8.75
N LEU A 31 10.23 -8.93 7.49
CA LEU A 31 10.61 -9.81 6.38
C LEU A 31 12.12 -9.81 6.12
N GLN A 32 12.78 -8.66 6.29
CA GLN A 32 14.22 -8.54 6.12
C GLN A 32 15.01 -9.29 7.20
N GLU A 33 14.53 -9.30 8.44
CA GLU A 33 15.16 -10.04 9.54
C GLU A 33 15.12 -11.57 9.32
N ASN A 34 14.14 -12.07 8.57
CA ASN A 34 13.92 -13.50 8.34
C ASN A 34 14.65 -14.05 7.09
N VAL A 35 15.36 -13.23 6.30
CA VAL A 35 15.99 -13.66 5.04
C VAL A 35 17.51 -13.46 5.08
N PRO A 36 18.32 -14.47 4.69
CA PRO A 36 19.78 -14.32 4.58
C PRO A 36 20.14 -13.28 3.50
N HIS A 37 21.02 -12.35 3.87
CA HIS A 37 21.36 -11.10 3.16
C HIS A 37 21.70 -11.21 1.66
N GLU A 38 22.04 -12.39 1.16
CA GLU A 38 22.51 -12.59 -0.22
C GLU A 38 21.41 -12.81 -1.27
N ARG A 39 20.17 -13.11 -0.88
CA ARG A 39 19.12 -13.44 -1.85
C ARG A 39 17.82 -12.69 -1.54
N SER A 40 17.26 -12.07 -2.57
CA SER A 40 15.86 -11.60 -2.55
C SER A 40 15.56 -10.34 -1.70
N SER A 41 16.34 -9.27 -1.83
CA SER A 41 16.01 -8.00 -1.15
C SER A 41 14.79 -7.33 -1.79
N LEU A 42 13.67 -7.26 -1.07
CA LEU A 42 12.54 -6.42 -1.45
C LEU A 42 13.01 -4.96 -1.58
N ASN A 43 12.60 -4.28 -2.67
CA ASN A 43 12.88 -2.87 -2.85
C ASN A 43 11.82 -2.02 -2.12
N PHE A 44 12.23 -1.34 -1.04
CA PHE A 44 11.31 -0.52 -0.25
C PHE A 44 10.77 0.69 -1.03
N GLU A 45 11.57 1.35 -1.86
CA GLU A 45 11.12 2.48 -2.68
C GLU A 45 10.00 2.08 -3.64
N ARG A 46 10.11 0.86 -4.20
CA ARG A 46 9.08 0.29 -5.08
C ARG A 46 7.77 0.05 -4.34
N LEU A 47 7.84 -0.52 -3.12
CA LEU A 47 6.68 -0.71 -2.24
C LEU A 47 6.05 0.64 -1.83
N GLU A 48 6.86 1.64 -1.52
CA GLU A 48 6.39 2.99 -1.18
C GLU A 48 5.67 3.65 -2.35
N ALA A 49 6.20 3.53 -3.56
CA ALA A 49 5.58 4.09 -4.76
C ALA A 49 4.25 3.36 -5.11
N GLN A 50 4.16 2.04 -4.90
CA GLN A 50 2.87 1.31 -4.94
C GLN A 50 1.87 1.86 -3.92
N LEU A 51 2.31 2.12 -2.68
CA LEU A 51 1.45 2.68 -1.65
C LEU A 51 0.92 4.08 -2.02
N LYS A 52 1.79 4.95 -2.56
CA LYS A 52 1.40 6.28 -3.06
C LYS A 52 0.34 6.16 -4.15
N ALA A 53 0.50 5.24 -5.10
CA ALA A 53 -0.49 4.97 -6.14
C ALA A 53 -1.85 4.51 -5.57
N CYS A 54 -1.83 3.71 -4.49
CA CYS A 54 -3.06 3.30 -3.82
C CYS A 54 -3.80 4.46 -3.18
N TYR A 55 -3.09 5.41 -2.55
CA TYR A 55 -3.72 6.59 -1.93
C TYR A 55 -4.44 7.49 -2.93
N CYS A 56 -4.03 7.47 -4.19
CA CYS A 56 -4.69 8.23 -5.25
C CYS A 56 -6.04 7.63 -5.68
N ARG A 57 -6.35 6.37 -5.32
CA ARG A 57 -7.62 5.73 -5.68
C ARG A 57 -8.54 5.59 -4.48
N ILE A 58 -9.71 6.22 -4.56
CA ILE A 58 -10.70 6.26 -3.47
C ILE A 58 -11.14 4.88 -2.97
N ILE A 59 -11.06 3.85 -3.81
CA ILE A 59 -11.38 2.46 -3.43
C ILE A 59 -10.52 1.95 -2.26
N PHE A 60 -9.27 2.41 -2.14
CA PHE A 60 -8.38 2.04 -1.04
C PHE A 60 -8.53 2.92 0.20
N SER A 61 -9.23 4.06 0.11
CA SER A 61 -9.45 4.95 1.27
C SER A 61 -10.19 4.28 2.43
N LYS A 62 -10.97 3.22 2.14
CA LYS A 62 -11.72 2.43 3.13
C LYS A 62 -10.97 1.20 3.63
N ALA A 63 -9.81 0.88 3.04
CA ALA A 63 -9.03 -0.28 3.46
C ALA A 63 -8.38 0.00 4.82
N LYS A 64 -8.32 -1.03 5.68
CA LYS A 64 -7.51 -0.96 6.89
C LYS A 64 -6.04 -0.72 6.49
N PRO A 65 -5.33 0.21 7.14
CA PRO A 65 -3.92 0.50 6.86
C PRO A 65 -3.01 -0.73 6.83
N SER A 66 -3.18 -1.66 7.78
CA SER A 66 -2.44 -2.92 7.86
C SER A 66 -2.71 -3.83 6.66
N VAL A 67 -3.98 -4.00 6.29
CA VAL A 67 -4.38 -4.83 5.15
C VAL A 67 -3.84 -4.26 3.83
N LEU A 68 -3.85 -2.94 3.67
CA LEU A 68 -3.30 -2.27 2.49
C LEU A 68 -1.80 -2.53 2.36
N ALA A 69 -1.03 -2.33 3.43
CA ALA A 69 0.41 -2.59 3.46
C ALA A 69 0.75 -4.06 3.19
N LEU A 70 0.04 -4.99 3.83
CA LEU A 70 0.25 -6.42 3.64
C LEU A 70 -0.10 -6.87 2.21
N SER A 71 -1.14 -6.28 1.60
CA SER A 71 -1.51 -6.56 0.21
C SER A 71 -0.41 -6.12 -0.76
N ILE A 72 0.16 -4.91 -0.58
CA ILE A 72 1.27 -4.39 -1.38
C ILE A 72 2.46 -5.35 -1.34
N ILE A 73 2.88 -5.76 -0.14
CA ILE A 73 4.01 -6.68 0.06
C ILE A 73 3.74 -8.05 -0.57
N ALA A 74 2.57 -8.64 -0.29
CA ALA A 74 2.20 -9.95 -0.80
C ALA A 74 2.20 -9.98 -2.34
N LEU A 75 1.78 -8.89 -2.97
CA LEU A 75 1.73 -8.76 -4.41
C LEU A 75 3.10 -8.54 -5.04
N GLU A 76 3.94 -7.71 -4.43
CA GLU A 76 5.30 -7.51 -4.90
C GLU A 76 6.10 -8.82 -4.84
N ILE A 77 5.94 -9.59 -3.75
CA ILE A 77 6.52 -10.94 -3.61
C ILE A 77 6.04 -11.88 -4.71
N GLN A 78 4.73 -11.91 -4.98
CA GLN A 78 4.17 -12.73 -6.07
C GLN A 78 4.69 -12.28 -7.45
N ALA A 79 4.76 -10.97 -7.70
CA ALA A 79 5.19 -10.40 -8.97
C ALA A 79 6.68 -10.65 -9.24
N GLN A 80 7.52 -10.59 -8.21
CA GLN A 80 8.95 -10.86 -8.29
C GLN A 80 9.30 -12.35 -8.07
N LYS A 81 8.30 -13.20 -7.79
CA LYS A 81 8.44 -14.64 -7.51
C LYS A 81 9.40 -14.94 -6.35
N TYR A 82 9.37 -14.13 -5.29
CA TYR A 82 10.17 -14.37 -4.09
C TYR A 82 9.56 -15.48 -3.22
N ILE A 83 9.82 -16.73 -3.58
CA ILE A 83 9.25 -17.91 -2.90
C ILE A 83 9.62 -17.92 -1.40
N GLU A 84 10.86 -17.58 -1.06
CA GLU A 84 11.39 -17.54 0.32
C GLU A 84 10.61 -16.58 1.24
N LEU A 85 10.06 -15.51 0.69
CA LEU A 85 9.30 -14.50 1.43
C LEU A 85 7.80 -14.83 1.55
N THR A 86 7.33 -15.84 0.81
CA THR A 86 5.92 -16.22 0.78
C THR A 86 5.47 -16.75 2.14
N GLU A 87 6.29 -17.57 2.81
CA GLU A 87 6.00 -18.07 4.15
C GLU A 87 5.90 -16.95 5.20
N GLY A 88 6.76 -15.93 5.09
CA GLY A 88 6.72 -14.76 5.99
C GLY A 88 5.42 -13.98 5.86
N VAL A 89 4.94 -13.80 4.63
CA VAL A 89 3.65 -13.16 4.34
C VAL A 89 2.49 -14.00 4.85
N GLU A 90 2.50 -15.32 4.65
CA GLU A 90 1.44 -16.19 5.15
C GLU A 90 1.33 -16.15 6.68
N ARG A 91 2.46 -16.09 7.39
CA ARG A 91 2.48 -15.89 8.84
C ARG A 91 1.83 -14.56 9.21
N LEU A 92 2.21 -13.47 8.55
CA LEU A 92 1.62 -12.14 8.75
C LEU A 92 0.10 -12.13 8.47
N GLN A 93 -0.36 -12.85 7.44
CA GLN A 93 -1.77 -12.96 7.09
C GLN A 93 -2.58 -13.67 8.18
N LYS A 94 -2.08 -14.81 8.71
CA LYS A 94 -2.71 -15.55 9.82
C LYS A 94 -2.95 -14.70 11.06
N HIS A 95 -2.03 -13.78 11.36
CA HIS A 95 -2.17 -12.88 12.49
C HIS A 95 -3.11 -11.68 12.24
N SER A 96 -3.45 -11.39 10.97
CA SER A 96 -4.23 -10.20 10.62
C SER A 96 -5.76 -10.39 10.68
N LYS A 97 -6.30 -11.61 10.85
CA LYS A 97 -7.75 -11.94 10.84
C LYS A 97 -8.55 -11.43 9.60
N ASP A 98 -7.89 -10.91 8.57
CA ASP A 98 -8.53 -10.12 7.51
C ASP A 98 -8.45 -10.77 6.09
N ASP A 99 -8.47 -12.10 6.00
CA ASP A 99 -8.41 -12.85 4.73
C ASP A 99 -9.49 -12.43 3.71
N TYR A 100 -10.65 -11.97 4.18
CA TYR A 100 -11.76 -11.54 3.33
C TYR A 100 -11.51 -10.19 2.64
N SER A 101 -10.81 -9.26 3.30
CA SER A 101 -10.56 -7.91 2.76
C SER A 101 -9.47 -7.90 1.69
N ASN A 102 -8.49 -8.81 1.82
CA ASN A 102 -7.39 -8.95 0.87
C ASN A 102 -7.89 -9.36 -0.53
N LYS A 103 -8.81 -10.34 -0.61
CA LYS A 103 -9.42 -10.81 -1.88
C LYS A 103 -10.16 -9.72 -2.66
N LYS A 104 -10.79 -8.76 -1.97
CA LYS A 104 -11.50 -7.65 -2.62
C LYS A 104 -10.55 -6.60 -3.17
N LEU A 105 -9.39 -6.43 -2.54
CA LEU A 105 -8.37 -5.46 -2.95
C LEU A 105 -7.42 -6.01 -4.01
N LEU A 106 -7.22 -7.34 -4.06
CA LEU A 106 -6.36 -8.04 -5.02
C LEU A 106 -6.64 -7.66 -6.49
N LYS A 107 -7.92 -7.56 -6.89
CA LYS A 107 -8.29 -7.17 -8.28
C LYS A 107 -7.91 -5.71 -8.62
N PRO A 108 -8.30 -4.69 -7.82
CA PRO A 108 -7.82 -3.33 -7.99
C PRO A 108 -6.29 -3.20 -7.99
N PHE A 109 -5.62 -4.01 -7.19
CA PHE A 109 -4.18 -3.99 -7.04
C PHE A 109 -3.43 -4.54 -8.25
N SER A 110 -3.93 -5.60 -8.91
CA SER A 110 -3.31 -6.12 -10.13
C SER A 110 -3.29 -5.08 -11.25
N THR A 111 -4.28 -4.18 -11.29
CA THR A 111 -4.31 -3.03 -12.20
C THR A 111 -3.23 -1.98 -11.88
N ILE A 112 -2.85 -1.81 -10.61
CA ILE A 112 -1.76 -0.90 -10.21
C ILE A 112 -0.41 -1.47 -10.65
N LEU A 113 -0.19 -2.77 -10.46
CA LEU A 113 1.02 -3.43 -10.94
C LEU A 113 1.13 -3.43 -12.47
N SER A 114 0.02 -3.60 -13.19
CA SER A 114 0.04 -3.59 -14.66
C SER A 114 0.26 -2.21 -15.27
N CYS A 115 -0.02 -1.12 -14.54
CA CYS A 115 0.19 0.23 -15.08
C CYS A 115 1.67 0.61 -15.20
N GLY A 116 2.59 -0.13 -14.58
CA GLY A 116 4.02 0.16 -14.62
C GLY A 116 4.36 1.49 -13.95
N PHE A 117 5.49 1.54 -13.24
CA PHE A 117 5.92 2.75 -12.51
C PHE A 117 6.13 3.99 -13.39
N HIS A 118 6.09 3.87 -14.71
CA HIS A 118 6.22 4.99 -15.63
C HIS A 118 4.95 5.84 -15.80
N ASN A 119 3.75 5.32 -15.50
CA ASN A 119 2.49 6.01 -15.83
C ASN A 119 1.71 6.58 -14.63
N ILE A 120 2.16 6.39 -13.38
CA ILE A 120 1.39 6.86 -12.23
C ILE A 120 1.39 8.40 -12.13
N ILE A 121 2.48 9.08 -12.53
CA ILE A 121 2.51 10.56 -12.58
C ILE A 121 1.65 11.10 -13.74
N THR A 122 1.59 10.38 -14.87
CA THR A 122 0.81 10.80 -16.04
C THR A 122 -0.68 10.52 -15.88
N ASP A 123 -1.08 9.42 -15.22
CA ASP A 123 -2.49 9.11 -14.99
C ASP A 123 -3.13 10.01 -13.93
N LEU A 124 -2.40 10.42 -12.88
CA LEU A 124 -2.91 11.44 -11.95
C LEU A 124 -3.11 12.80 -12.60
N SER A 125 -2.31 13.15 -13.62
CA SER A 125 -2.55 14.36 -14.43
C SER A 125 -3.72 14.18 -15.40
N CYS A 126 -3.95 12.97 -15.91
CA CYS A 126 -5.02 12.67 -16.86
C CYS A 126 -6.41 12.60 -16.20
N GLU A 127 -6.50 12.09 -14.97
CA GLU A 127 -7.76 12.07 -14.21
C GLU A 127 -8.14 13.48 -13.71
N ALA A 128 -7.15 14.33 -13.38
CA ALA A 128 -7.37 15.73 -13.01
C ALA A 128 -7.83 16.62 -14.19
N SER A 129 -7.48 16.26 -15.44
CA SER A 129 -7.93 16.98 -16.64
C SER A 129 -9.34 16.62 -17.12
N LYS A 130 -9.93 15.50 -16.67
CA LYS A 130 -11.27 15.08 -17.12
C LYS A 130 -12.43 15.74 -16.37
N HIS A 131 -12.15 16.50 -15.30
CA HIS A 131 -13.16 17.25 -14.54
C HIS A 131 -13.18 18.76 -14.86
N HIS A 132 -12.51 19.17 -15.94
CA HIS A 132 -12.59 20.53 -16.50
C HIS A 132 -12.95 20.45 -17.98
N ASN A 133 -14.18 20.04 -18.28
CA ASN A 133 -14.87 20.42 -19.51
C ASN A 133 -16.38 20.39 -19.27
#